data_AF-A0AAQ3RVW1-F1
#
_entry.id   AF-A0AAQ3RVW1-F1
#
_cell.length_a   1.000
_cell.length_b   1.000
_cell.length_c   1.000
_cell.angle_alpha   90.00
_cell.angle_beta   90.00
_cell.angle_gamma   90.00
#
_symmetry.space_group_name_H-M   'P 1'
#
loop_
_entity.id
_entity.type
_entity.pdbx_description
1 polymer ?
#
loop_
_entity_poly.entity_id
_entity_poly.type
_entity_poly.pdbx_seq_one_letter_code
_entity_poly.pdbx_strand_id
1 'polypeptide(L)'
;MDSISNVNGAIVRDFIAKEVADWDDDVIAVARFKAFSGQRCDWEPSFLFWKQLIIKIATHFRLLLIQPSQVKNDWFNRGGLTPLCLDNVLSLMYNEGDITRTVDLADPSSGRFSQLVRRVSNLITRPATPDFMAEQRVIVTAVLKDKAAGVVKHLSESHWNPSCVVTMKKFQDICGGQEEASVMLRYLSGCRTAQYLSVNKKDFVEGVKVSLSAGALSSVTNLDYDVLHLTWTTEKLQQQLDVTDRRYEL
;
A
#
# COMPACT_ATOMS: atom_id res chain seq x y z
N MET A 1 16.02 7.57 5.63
CA MET A 1 16.37 6.14 5.70
C MET A 1 15.21 5.40 5.07
N ASP A 2 15.19 5.37 3.74
CA ASP A 2 14.12 4.73 2.97
C ASP A 2 14.65 3.36 2.51
N SER A 3 14.32 2.31 3.25
CA SER A 3 14.86 0.97 2.97
C SER A 3 13.89 -0.15 3.35
N ILE A 4 12.63 -0.03 2.91
CA ILE A 4 11.68 -1.16 2.97
C ILE A 4 11.05 -1.46 1.59
N SER A 5 11.16 -0.58 0.59
CA SER A 5 10.46 -0.76 -0.69
C SER A 5 11.28 -1.37 -1.83
N ASN A 6 12.44 -1.99 -1.59
CA ASN A 6 13.24 -2.54 -2.68
C ASN A 6 13.72 -3.96 -2.36
N VAL A 7 12.81 -4.92 -2.52
CA VAL A 7 13.20 -6.33 -2.51
C VAL A 7 14.15 -6.55 -3.68
N ASN A 8 15.35 -7.05 -3.38
CA ASN A 8 16.37 -7.30 -4.39
C ASN A 8 15.80 -8.28 -5.44
N GLY A 9 15.86 -7.89 -6.72
CA GLY A 9 15.39 -8.73 -7.83
C GLY A 9 16.01 -10.13 -7.85
N ALA A 10 17.21 -10.32 -7.30
CA ALA A 10 17.82 -11.65 -7.15
C ALA A 10 17.00 -12.56 -6.22
N ILE A 11 16.54 -12.06 -5.08
CA ILE A 11 15.74 -12.83 -4.11
C ILE A 11 14.37 -13.17 -4.71
N VAL A 12 13.79 -12.25 -5.48
CA VAL A 12 12.54 -12.50 -6.20
C VAL A 12 12.73 -13.60 -7.24
N ARG A 13 13.81 -13.56 -8.02
CA ARG A 13 14.13 -14.62 -9.00
C ARG A 13 14.35 -15.97 -8.35
N ASP A 14 15.07 -16.03 -7.23
CA ASP A 14 15.26 -17.27 -6.46
C ASP A 14 13.93 -17.83 -5.94
N PHE A 15 13.01 -16.96 -5.52
CA PHE A 15 11.66 -17.36 -5.13
C PHE A 15 10.88 -17.90 -6.32
N ILE A 16 10.93 -17.23 -7.47
CA ILE A 16 10.23 -17.68 -8.68
C ILE A 16 10.74 -19.05 -9.13
N ALA A 17 12.06 -19.27 -9.15
CA ALA A 17 12.65 -20.55 -9.55
C ALA A 17 12.22 -21.72 -8.64
N LYS A 18 11.94 -21.45 -7.36
CA LYS A 18 11.40 -22.46 -6.43
C LYS A 18 9.91 -22.71 -6.63
N GLU A 19 9.17 -21.66 -6.99
CA GLU A 19 7.72 -21.70 -7.09
C GLU A 19 7.24 -22.25 -8.44
N VAL A 20 7.97 -21.99 -9.51
CA VAL A 20 7.63 -22.37 -10.87
C VAL A 20 8.67 -23.39 -11.34
N ALA A 21 8.32 -24.67 -11.28
CA ALA A 21 9.24 -25.80 -11.49
C ALA A 21 9.94 -25.78 -12.87
N ASP A 22 9.32 -25.19 -13.88
CA ASP A 22 9.79 -25.08 -15.26
C ASP A 22 10.16 -23.63 -15.62
N TRP A 23 10.50 -22.80 -14.64
CA TRP A 23 10.89 -21.40 -14.88
C TRP A 23 12.12 -21.27 -15.77
N ASP A 24 13.11 -22.14 -15.57
CA ASP A 24 14.38 -22.12 -16.30
C ASP A 24 14.35 -22.93 -17.61
N ASP A 25 13.22 -23.54 -17.98
CA ASP A 25 13.06 -24.18 -19.29
C ASP A 25 12.96 -23.09 -20.39
N ASP A 26 13.93 -23.06 -21.31
CA ASP A 26 14.01 -22.05 -22.37
C ASP A 26 12.79 -22.09 -23.32
N VAL A 27 12.27 -23.28 -23.63
CA VAL A 27 11.17 -23.45 -24.58
C VAL A 27 9.87 -22.94 -23.95
N ILE A 28 9.64 -23.29 -22.69
CA ILE A 28 8.46 -22.87 -21.94
C ILE A 28 8.53 -21.37 -21.64
N ALA A 29 9.71 -20.84 -21.29
CA ALA A 29 9.91 -19.41 -21.09
C ALA A 29 9.59 -18.60 -22.35
N VAL A 30 10.09 -19.02 -23.52
CA VAL A 30 9.79 -18.36 -24.80
C VAL A 30 8.28 -18.33 -25.08
N ALA A 31 7.55 -19.40 -24.77
CA ALA A 31 6.10 -19.41 -24.92
C ALA A 31 5.40 -18.45 -23.94
N ARG A 32 5.81 -18.42 -22.67
CA ARG A 32 5.25 -17.57 -21.61
C ARG A 32 5.51 -16.07 -21.83
N PHE A 33 6.61 -15.72 -22.51
CA PHE A 33 7.06 -14.34 -22.69
C PHE A 33 6.43 -13.67 -23.93
N LYS A 34 5.56 -14.38 -24.68
CA LYS A 34 4.85 -13.84 -25.85
C LYS A 34 3.81 -12.80 -25.44
N ALA A 35 3.54 -11.86 -26.34
CA ALA A 35 2.42 -10.94 -26.21
C ALA A 35 1.08 -11.68 -26.31
N PHE A 36 0.02 -11.10 -25.73
CA PHE A 36 -1.32 -11.63 -25.91
C PHE A 36 -1.79 -11.40 -27.34
N SER A 37 -2.37 -12.43 -27.94
CA SER A 37 -2.90 -12.41 -29.31
C SER A 37 -4.11 -13.32 -29.41
N GLY A 38 -5.02 -13.03 -30.36
CA GLY A 38 -6.21 -13.84 -30.59
C GLY A 38 -7.37 -13.47 -29.66
N GLN A 39 -8.25 -14.45 -29.43
CA GLN A 39 -9.42 -14.32 -28.55
C GLN A 39 -9.01 -14.46 -27.08
N ARG A 40 -9.89 -14.01 -26.17
CA ARG A 40 -9.63 -14.09 -24.73
C ARG A 40 -9.27 -15.49 -24.25
N CYS A 41 -9.95 -16.51 -24.75
CA CYS A 41 -9.68 -17.91 -24.42
C CYS A 41 -8.25 -18.36 -24.76
N ASP A 42 -7.61 -17.73 -25.74
CA ASP A 42 -6.26 -18.09 -26.21
C ASP A 42 -5.18 -17.61 -25.23
N TRP A 43 -5.40 -16.49 -24.56
CA TRP A 43 -4.41 -15.85 -23.69
C TRP A 43 -4.80 -15.80 -22.20
N GLU A 44 -6.06 -16.04 -21.86
CA GLU A 44 -6.55 -15.99 -20.47
C GLU A 44 -5.79 -16.91 -19.50
N PRO A 45 -5.41 -18.15 -19.86
CA PRO A 45 -4.56 -18.97 -18.98
C PRO A 45 -3.20 -18.33 -18.67
N SER A 46 -2.59 -17.67 -19.67
CA SER A 46 -1.33 -16.95 -19.51
C SER A 46 -1.50 -15.72 -18.61
N PHE A 47 -2.59 -14.97 -18.82
CA PHE A 47 -2.94 -13.86 -17.93
C PHE A 47 -3.11 -14.30 -16.48
N LEU A 48 -3.88 -15.36 -16.23
CA LEU A 48 -4.12 -15.88 -14.88
C LEU A 48 -2.81 -16.33 -14.21
N PHE A 49 -1.93 -17.00 -14.95
CA PHE A 49 -0.60 -17.38 -14.47
C PHE A 49 0.20 -16.16 -13.99
N TRP A 50 0.34 -15.13 -14.84
CA TRP A 50 1.12 -13.93 -14.49
C TRP A 50 0.50 -13.15 -13.34
N LYS A 51 -0.83 -12.96 -13.36
CA LYS A 51 -1.59 -12.31 -12.27
C LYS A 51 -1.34 -13.01 -10.93
N GLN A 52 -1.49 -14.33 -10.89
CA GLN A 52 -1.30 -15.11 -9.67
C GLN A 52 0.16 -15.05 -9.18
N LEU A 53 1.14 -15.13 -10.09
CA LEU A 53 2.54 -15.04 -9.73
C LEU A 53 2.90 -13.67 -9.14
N ILE A 54 2.43 -12.57 -9.74
CA ILE A 54 2.65 -11.21 -9.23
C ILE A 54 2.05 -11.06 -7.83
N ILE A 55 0.79 -11.47 -7.64
CA ILE A 55 0.12 -11.41 -6.33
C ILE A 55 0.88 -12.25 -5.31
N LYS A 56 1.30 -13.47 -5.68
CA LYS A 56 2.00 -14.39 -4.79
C LYS A 56 3.36 -13.82 -4.33
N ILE A 57 4.14 -13.25 -5.25
CA ILE A 57 5.40 -12.57 -4.93
C ILE A 57 5.13 -11.40 -3.98
N ALA A 58 4.18 -10.52 -4.34
CA ALA A 58 3.85 -9.36 -3.52
C ALA A 58 3.40 -9.75 -2.10
N THR A 59 2.58 -10.78 -1.97
CA THR A 59 2.14 -11.29 -0.66
C THR A 59 3.29 -11.92 0.13
N HIS A 60 4.12 -12.76 -0.52
CA HIS A 60 5.25 -13.42 0.15
C HIS A 60 6.23 -12.42 0.75
N PHE A 61 6.58 -11.38 -0.01
CA PHE A 61 7.49 -10.33 0.43
C PHE A 61 6.81 -9.15 1.12
N ARG A 62 5.48 -9.22 1.35
CA ARG A 62 4.67 -8.16 1.97
C ARG A 62 4.79 -6.80 1.26
N LEU A 63 4.89 -6.81 -0.06
CA LEU A 63 5.01 -5.61 -0.90
C LEU A 63 3.64 -5.00 -1.15
N LEU A 64 3.35 -3.92 -0.43
CA LEU A 64 2.11 -3.16 -0.64
C LEU A 64 2.17 -2.37 -1.94
N LEU A 65 3.32 -1.76 -2.19
CA LEU A 65 3.60 -0.91 -3.34
C LEU A 65 4.59 -1.64 -4.23
N ILE A 66 4.24 -1.78 -5.51
CA ILE A 66 5.12 -2.34 -6.54
C ILE A 66 5.27 -1.32 -7.66
N GLN A 67 6.44 -1.28 -8.28
CA GLN A 67 6.66 -0.45 -9.46
C GLN A 67 6.53 -1.31 -10.72
N PRO A 68 5.63 -0.98 -11.67
CA PRO A 68 5.44 -1.73 -12.92
C PRO A 68 6.75 -2.02 -13.67
N SER A 69 7.65 -1.03 -13.75
CA SER A 69 8.95 -1.21 -14.39
C SER A 69 9.85 -2.21 -13.65
N GLN A 70 9.81 -2.28 -12.31
CA GLN A 70 10.57 -3.27 -11.54
C GLN A 70 10.00 -4.68 -11.73
N VAL A 71 8.68 -4.82 -11.77
CA VAL A 71 8.03 -6.10 -12.06
C VAL A 71 8.51 -6.64 -13.41
N LYS A 72 8.56 -5.78 -14.44
CA LYS A 72 9.00 -6.15 -15.79
C LYS A 72 10.51 -6.39 -15.89
N ASN A 73 11.31 -5.47 -15.38
CA ASN A 73 12.74 -5.40 -15.67
C ASN A 73 13.63 -6.06 -14.61
N ASP A 74 13.12 -6.28 -13.40
CA ASP A 74 13.90 -6.83 -12.29
C ASP A 74 13.41 -8.23 -11.89
N TRP A 75 12.09 -8.40 -11.74
CA TRP A 75 11.52 -9.67 -11.26
C TRP A 75 11.53 -10.76 -12.33
N PHE A 76 11.07 -10.41 -13.53
CA PHE A 76 10.85 -11.37 -14.61
C PHE A 76 11.87 -11.27 -15.75
N ASN A 77 12.93 -10.49 -15.56
CA ASN A 77 14.00 -10.39 -16.53
C ASN A 77 14.90 -11.61 -16.49
N ARG A 78 15.03 -12.26 -17.66
CA ARG A 78 15.91 -13.41 -17.88
C ARG A 78 16.99 -13.02 -18.89
N GLY A 79 18.12 -12.52 -18.39
CA GLY A 79 19.29 -12.22 -19.23
C GLY A 79 19.03 -11.18 -20.34
N GLY A 80 18.12 -10.23 -20.12
CA GLY A 80 17.70 -9.23 -21.11
C GLY A 80 16.36 -9.52 -21.79
N LEU A 81 15.80 -10.73 -21.62
CA LEU A 81 14.46 -11.05 -22.06
C LEU A 81 13.43 -10.64 -21.00
N THR A 82 12.43 -9.86 -21.40
CA THR A 82 11.29 -9.47 -20.54
C THR A 82 9.99 -9.97 -21.17
N PRO A 83 9.00 -10.41 -20.37
CA PRO A 83 7.75 -10.90 -20.93
C PRO A 83 6.96 -9.76 -21.59
N LEU A 84 6.61 -9.95 -22.86
CA LEU A 84 5.95 -8.92 -23.67
C LEU A 84 4.50 -8.67 -23.26
N CYS A 85 3.86 -9.63 -22.59
CA CYS A 85 2.48 -9.51 -22.13
C CYS A 85 2.30 -8.75 -20.82
N LEU A 86 3.37 -8.41 -20.09
CA LEU A 86 3.23 -7.85 -18.73
C LEU A 86 2.48 -6.53 -18.68
N ASP A 87 2.64 -5.68 -19.69
CA ASP A 87 1.93 -4.39 -19.74
C ASP A 87 0.41 -4.64 -19.84
N ASN A 88 -0.02 -5.63 -20.64
CA ASN A 88 -1.41 -6.08 -20.71
C ASN A 88 -1.88 -6.74 -19.40
N VAL A 89 -1.02 -7.55 -18.76
CA VAL A 89 -1.34 -8.19 -17.47
C VAL A 89 -1.63 -7.14 -16.41
N LEU A 90 -0.74 -6.15 -16.23
CA LEU A 90 -0.93 -5.09 -15.24
C LEU A 90 -2.18 -4.25 -15.54
N SER A 91 -2.42 -3.92 -16.82
CA SER A 91 -3.65 -3.22 -17.22
C SER A 91 -4.92 -4.02 -16.90
N LEU A 92 -4.94 -5.33 -17.16
CA LEU A 92 -6.06 -6.20 -16.82
C LEU A 92 -6.24 -6.36 -15.31
N MET A 93 -5.16 -6.54 -14.56
CA MET A 93 -5.19 -6.57 -13.09
C MET A 93 -5.76 -5.28 -12.50
N TYR A 94 -5.47 -4.13 -13.09
CA TYR A 94 -6.06 -2.86 -12.68
C TYR A 94 -7.57 -2.83 -12.94
N ASN A 95 -7.99 -3.24 -14.14
CA ASN A 95 -9.40 -3.27 -14.51
C ASN A 95 -10.20 -4.28 -13.65
N GLU A 96 -9.58 -5.39 -13.24
CA GLU A 96 -10.16 -6.39 -12.33
C GLU A 96 -10.07 -5.98 -10.85
N GLY A 97 -9.36 -4.89 -10.53
CA GLY A 97 -9.23 -4.35 -9.17
C GLY A 97 -8.19 -5.06 -8.29
N ASP A 98 -7.36 -5.94 -8.86
CA ASP A 98 -6.26 -6.60 -8.14
C ASP A 98 -5.14 -5.63 -7.79
N ILE A 99 -4.96 -4.61 -8.62
CA ILE A 99 -4.07 -3.48 -8.34
C ILE A 99 -4.84 -2.16 -8.49
N THR A 100 -4.40 -1.14 -7.77
CA THR A 100 -5.00 0.20 -7.83
C THR A 100 -3.94 1.28 -7.72
N ARG A 101 -4.29 2.50 -8.09
CA ARG A 101 -3.37 3.63 -8.06
C ARG A 101 -3.62 4.45 -6.82
N THR A 102 -2.54 5.02 -6.28
CA THR A 102 -2.64 5.92 -5.13
C THR A 102 -3.58 7.10 -5.41
N VAL A 103 -3.64 7.57 -6.66
CA VAL A 103 -4.51 8.68 -7.08
C VAL A 103 -6.00 8.31 -7.15
N ASP A 104 -6.31 7.03 -7.25
CA ASP A 104 -7.69 6.53 -7.29
C ASP A 104 -8.26 6.43 -5.85
N LEU A 105 -7.41 6.45 -4.83
CA LEU A 105 -7.81 6.55 -3.44
C LEU A 105 -7.99 8.02 -3.01
N ALA A 106 -9.13 8.32 -2.38
CA ALA A 106 -9.41 9.67 -1.90
C ALA A 106 -8.46 10.06 -0.77
N ASP A 107 -7.94 11.31 -0.81
CA ASP A 107 -6.97 11.78 0.18
C ASP A 107 -7.63 12.48 1.38
N PRO A 108 -7.67 11.85 2.58
CA PRO A 108 -8.40 12.37 3.73
C PRO A 108 -7.71 13.56 4.41
N SER A 109 -6.42 13.79 4.17
CA SER A 109 -5.71 15.00 4.62
C SER A 109 -6.07 16.24 3.79
N SER A 110 -6.57 16.03 2.58
CA SER A 110 -6.99 17.12 1.69
C SER A 110 -8.37 17.65 2.10
N GLY A 111 -8.57 18.98 2.04
CA GLY A 111 -9.83 19.61 2.41
C GLY A 111 -11.03 19.09 1.60
N ARG A 112 -12.24 19.17 2.15
CA ARG A 112 -13.48 18.67 1.50
C ARG A 112 -13.67 19.20 0.07
N PHE A 113 -13.29 20.45 -0.19
CA PHE A 113 -13.37 21.05 -1.53
C PHE A 113 -12.32 20.51 -2.50
N SER A 114 -11.07 20.30 -2.07
CA SER A 114 -10.05 19.69 -2.94
C SER A 114 -10.39 18.25 -3.30
N GLN A 115 -11.04 17.51 -2.39
CA GLN A 115 -11.54 16.16 -2.67
C GLN A 115 -12.63 16.17 -3.76
N LEU A 116 -13.56 17.12 -3.72
CA LEU A 116 -14.62 17.26 -4.71
C LEU A 116 -14.06 17.66 -6.08
N VAL A 117 -13.16 18.66 -6.13
CA VAL A 117 -12.52 19.10 -7.38
C VAL A 117 -11.71 17.96 -8.00
N ARG A 118 -10.97 17.19 -7.20
CA ARG A 118 -10.19 16.05 -7.69
C ARG A 118 -11.09 14.91 -8.20
N ARG A 119 -12.22 14.63 -7.55
CA ARG A 119 -13.21 13.66 -8.05
C ARG A 119 -13.76 14.06 -9.41
N VAL A 120 -14.09 15.35 -9.61
CA VAL A 120 -14.59 15.86 -10.89
C VAL A 120 -13.49 15.85 -11.96
N SER A 121 -12.26 16.24 -11.59
CA SER A 121 -11.10 16.21 -12.49
C SER A 121 -10.79 14.79 -12.96
N ASN A 122 -10.78 13.80 -12.06
CA ASN A 122 -10.53 12.39 -12.38
C ASN A 122 -11.61 11.80 -13.31
N LEU A 123 -12.86 12.29 -13.26
CA LEU A 123 -13.92 11.87 -14.19
C LEU A 123 -13.72 12.44 -15.60
N ILE A 124 -13.13 13.63 -15.71
CA ILE A 124 -12.92 14.34 -16.99
C ILE A 124 -11.61 13.90 -17.67
N THR A 125 -10.58 13.56 -16.88
CA THR A 125 -9.23 13.27 -17.38
C THR A 125 -8.87 11.79 -17.39
N ARG A 126 -9.80 10.87 -17.10
CA ARG A 126 -9.53 9.42 -17.16
C ARG A 126 -9.18 9.03 -18.61
N PRO A 127 -7.91 8.68 -18.90
CA PRO A 127 -7.55 8.16 -20.21
C PRO A 127 -8.27 6.82 -20.42
N ALA A 128 -8.68 6.52 -21.65
CA ALA A 128 -9.32 5.25 -22.00
C ALA A 128 -8.43 4.04 -21.64
N THR A 129 -7.11 4.24 -21.59
CA THR A 129 -6.09 3.32 -21.12
C THR A 129 -5.05 4.10 -20.32
N PRO A 130 -5.00 3.98 -18.98
CA PRO A 130 -3.92 4.58 -18.21
C PRO A 130 -2.58 3.95 -18.65
N ASP A 131 -1.60 4.80 -18.94
CA ASP A 131 -0.22 4.35 -19.19
C ASP A 131 0.39 3.89 -17.87
N PHE A 132 0.12 2.63 -17.52
CA PHE A 132 0.58 1.99 -16.30
C PHE A 132 2.10 1.98 -16.18
N MET A 133 2.83 2.08 -17.30
CA MET A 133 4.29 2.10 -17.30
C MET A 133 4.86 3.46 -16.89
N ALA A 134 4.09 4.54 -17.02
CA ALA A 134 4.44 5.86 -16.49
C ALA A 134 4.14 5.98 -14.98
N GLU A 135 3.43 5.01 -14.39
CA GLU A 135 3.05 5.06 -12.98
C GLU A 135 4.21 4.62 -12.08
N GLN A 136 4.58 5.50 -11.14
CA GLN A 136 5.77 5.30 -10.32
C GLN A 136 5.61 4.14 -9.33
N ARG A 137 4.40 3.95 -8.76
CA ARG A 137 4.04 2.84 -7.84
C ARG A 137 2.55 2.55 -7.91
N VAL A 138 2.21 1.27 -7.88
CA VAL A 138 0.84 0.76 -7.85
C VAL A 138 0.65 -0.08 -6.60
N ILE A 139 -0.59 -0.10 -6.09
CA ILE A 139 -0.94 -0.75 -4.84
C ILE A 139 -1.50 -2.14 -5.14
N VAL A 140 -0.97 -3.16 -4.47
CA VAL A 140 -1.51 -4.53 -4.57
C VAL A 140 -2.68 -4.68 -3.60
N THR A 141 -3.90 -4.81 -4.12
CA THR A 141 -5.14 -4.77 -3.33
C THR A 141 -5.22 -5.89 -2.29
N ALA A 142 -4.74 -7.09 -2.63
CA ALA A 142 -4.70 -8.21 -1.69
C ALA A 142 -3.82 -7.89 -0.47
N VAL A 143 -2.59 -7.43 -0.71
CA VAL A 143 -1.64 -7.04 0.35
C VAL A 143 -2.16 -5.85 1.16
N LEU A 144 -2.83 -4.89 0.51
CA LEU A 144 -3.47 -3.76 1.19
C LEU A 144 -4.50 -4.22 2.23
N LYS A 145 -5.40 -5.12 1.84
CA LYS A 145 -6.44 -5.66 2.74
C LYS A 145 -5.81 -6.40 3.92
N ASP A 146 -4.82 -7.24 3.66
CA ASP A 146 -4.14 -8.02 4.70
C ASP A 146 -3.38 -7.12 5.67
N LYS A 147 -2.63 -6.12 5.16
CA LYS A 147 -1.94 -5.15 6.00
C LYS A 147 -2.92 -4.29 6.79
N ALA A 148 -4.04 -3.86 6.21
CA ALA A 148 -5.07 -3.10 6.92
C ALA A 148 -5.64 -3.87 8.11
N ALA A 149 -5.95 -5.16 7.92
CA ALA A 149 -6.36 -6.04 9.01
C ALA A 149 -5.26 -6.17 10.07
N GLY A 150 -4.00 -6.28 9.66
CA GLY A 150 -2.84 -6.30 10.56
C GLY A 150 -2.71 -5.04 11.40
N VAL A 151 -2.87 -3.85 10.81
CA VAL A 151 -2.82 -2.56 11.51
C VAL A 151 -3.94 -2.47 12.55
N VAL A 152 -5.18 -2.81 12.18
CA VAL A 152 -6.32 -2.80 13.11
C VAL A 152 -6.10 -3.79 14.26
N LYS A 153 -5.61 -5.00 13.95
CA LYS A 153 -5.28 -6.00 14.97
C LYS A 153 -4.22 -5.48 15.94
N HIS A 154 -3.12 -4.93 15.44
CA HIS A 154 -2.04 -4.39 16.27
C HIS A 154 -2.52 -3.26 17.19
N LEU A 155 -3.37 -2.36 16.68
CA LEU A 155 -4.00 -1.33 17.51
C LEU A 155 -4.94 -1.94 18.56
N SER A 156 -5.72 -2.97 18.21
CA SER A 156 -6.66 -3.60 19.15
C SER A 156 -5.99 -4.28 20.34
N GLU A 157 -4.76 -4.78 20.18
CA GLU A 157 -4.00 -5.44 21.25
C GLU A 157 -3.66 -4.50 22.41
N SER A 158 -3.60 -3.18 22.16
CA SER A 158 -3.25 -2.16 23.15
C SER A 158 -4.44 -1.37 23.68
N HIS A 159 -5.67 -1.62 23.19
CA HIS A 159 -6.83 -0.77 23.46
C HIS A 159 -8.10 -1.58 23.73
N TRP A 160 -8.75 -1.30 24.87
CA TRP A 160 -10.03 -1.90 25.27
C TRP A 160 -11.25 -1.19 24.67
N ASN A 161 -11.04 -0.05 24.01
CA ASN A 161 -12.09 0.78 23.42
C ASN A 161 -12.43 0.35 21.98
N PRO A 162 -13.68 0.58 21.51
CA PRO A 162 -14.10 0.23 20.15
C PRO A 162 -13.43 1.08 19.06
N SER A 163 -12.76 2.17 19.43
CA SER A 163 -11.93 2.99 18.56
C SER A 163 -10.67 3.45 19.29
N CYS A 164 -9.61 3.70 18.53
CA CYS A 164 -8.34 4.20 19.02
C CYS A 164 -7.98 5.50 18.30
N VAL A 165 -7.30 6.41 19.01
CA VAL A 165 -6.67 7.60 18.43
C VAL A 165 -5.16 7.46 18.61
N VAL A 166 -4.42 7.53 17.49
CA VAL A 166 -2.96 7.48 17.49
C VAL A 166 -2.37 8.71 16.81
N THR A 167 -1.14 9.07 17.17
CA THR A 167 -0.38 10.09 16.44
C THR A 167 -0.03 9.58 15.04
N MET A 168 0.17 10.52 14.11
CA MET A 168 0.59 10.17 12.74
C MET A 168 1.92 9.43 12.74
N LYS A 169 2.86 9.81 13.63
CA LYS A 169 4.13 9.11 13.81
C LYS A 169 3.91 7.63 14.18
N LYS A 170 3.14 7.37 15.24
CA LYS A 170 2.84 5.99 15.66
C LYS A 170 2.12 5.21 14.56
N PHE A 171 1.20 5.84 13.84
CA PHE A 171 0.53 5.20 12.70
C PHE A 171 1.50 4.83 11.57
N GLN A 172 2.47 5.70 11.26
CA GLN A 172 3.53 5.43 10.28
C GLN A 172 4.42 4.27 10.71
N ASP A 173 4.81 4.22 11.98
CA ASP A 173 5.64 3.15 12.53
C ASP A 173 4.95 1.79 12.39
N ILE A 174 3.65 1.72 12.71
CA ILE A 174 2.83 0.50 12.59
C ILE A 174 2.67 0.09 11.11
N CYS A 175 2.52 1.07 10.21
CA CYS A 175 2.35 0.80 8.79
C CYS A 175 3.68 0.51 8.07
N GLY A 176 4.83 0.57 8.73
CA GLY A 176 6.13 0.32 8.09
C GLY A 176 6.67 1.49 7.27
N GLY A 177 6.18 2.72 7.50
CA GLY A 177 6.72 3.94 6.91
C GLY A 177 5.65 4.91 6.38
N GLN A 178 6.10 6.11 5.98
CA GLN A 178 5.22 7.21 5.55
C GLN A 178 4.39 6.88 4.30
N GLU A 179 4.98 6.24 3.29
CA GLU A 179 4.26 5.92 2.06
C GLU A 179 3.15 4.89 2.27
N GLU A 180 3.46 3.79 2.96
CA GLU A 180 2.48 2.75 3.27
C GLU A 180 1.37 3.29 4.17
N ALA A 181 1.73 4.12 5.17
CA ALA A 181 0.76 4.80 6.02
C ALA A 181 -0.18 5.71 5.23
N SER A 182 0.33 6.45 4.25
CA SER A 182 -0.51 7.30 3.39
C SER A 182 -1.53 6.47 2.61
N VAL A 183 -1.10 5.36 2.02
CA VAL A 183 -2.01 4.44 1.31
C VAL A 183 -3.02 3.81 2.26
N MET A 184 -2.56 3.36 3.43
CA MET A 184 -3.40 2.73 4.46
C MET A 184 -4.48 3.68 4.97
N LEU A 185 -4.11 4.93 5.25
CA LEU A 185 -5.03 5.96 5.70
C LEU A 185 -6.13 6.22 4.66
N ARG A 186 -5.75 6.36 3.39
CA ARG A 186 -6.73 6.57 2.30
C ARG A 186 -7.67 5.38 2.16
N TYR A 187 -7.14 4.16 2.23
CA TYR A 187 -7.94 2.94 2.16
C TYR A 187 -8.93 2.82 3.33
N LEU A 188 -8.45 2.93 4.57
CA LEU A 188 -9.30 2.83 5.76
C LEU A 188 -10.32 3.97 5.84
N SER A 189 -9.97 5.18 5.41
CA SER A 189 -10.94 6.27 5.28
C SER A 189 -11.98 6.01 4.20
N GLY A 190 -11.59 5.42 3.06
CA GLY A 190 -12.52 4.94 2.04
C GLY A 190 -13.49 3.88 2.58
N CYS A 191 -13.01 2.99 3.44
CA CYS A 191 -13.81 2.00 4.16
C CYS A 191 -14.62 2.57 5.34
N ARG A 192 -14.50 3.87 5.65
CA ARG A 192 -15.12 4.53 6.82
C ARG A 192 -14.73 3.93 8.17
N THR A 193 -13.55 3.32 8.23
CA THR A 193 -12.97 2.74 9.44
C THR A 193 -11.84 3.57 10.01
N ALA A 194 -11.35 4.59 9.29
CA ALA A 194 -10.40 5.56 9.83
C ALA A 194 -10.74 7.00 9.44
N GLN A 195 -10.41 7.95 10.32
CA GLN A 195 -10.55 9.37 10.08
C GLN A 195 -9.28 10.11 10.49
N TYR A 196 -8.77 10.93 9.57
CA TYR A 196 -7.65 11.82 9.83
C TYR A 196 -8.07 12.94 10.80
N LEU A 197 -7.17 13.25 11.73
CA LEU A 197 -7.30 14.31 12.73
C LEU A 197 -6.14 15.28 12.57
N SER A 198 -6.45 16.57 12.64
CA SER A 198 -5.44 17.63 12.80
C SER A 198 -5.88 18.60 13.87
N VAL A 199 -4.95 18.94 14.76
CA VAL A 199 -5.16 19.94 15.82
C VAL A 199 -4.13 21.02 15.63
N ASN A 200 -4.59 22.27 15.49
CA ASN A 200 -3.75 23.44 15.46
C ASN A 200 -4.14 24.34 16.66
N LYS A 201 -3.61 24.00 17.84
CA LYS A 201 -3.79 24.80 19.07
C LYS A 201 -2.51 25.62 19.33
N LYS A 202 -1.48 24.98 19.89
CA LYS A 202 -0.14 25.56 20.12
C LYS A 202 0.92 24.87 19.27
N ASP A 203 0.87 23.54 19.24
CA ASP A 203 1.63 22.70 18.34
C ASP A 203 0.69 22.13 17.28
N PHE A 204 1.21 21.95 16.06
CA PHE A 204 0.50 21.23 15.00
C PHE A 204 0.65 19.73 15.24
N VAL A 205 -0.47 19.06 15.55
CA VAL A 205 -0.50 17.63 15.85
C VAL A 205 -1.44 16.93 14.89
N GLU A 206 -0.93 15.92 14.21
CA GLU A 206 -1.68 15.06 13.30
C GLU A 206 -1.87 13.67 13.90
N GLY A 207 -3.01 13.06 13.60
CA GLY A 207 -3.33 11.74 14.06
C GLY A 207 -4.40 11.06 13.24
N VAL A 208 -4.72 9.84 13.65
CA VAL A 208 -5.74 9.01 13.01
C VAL A 208 -6.61 8.41 14.09
N LYS A 209 -7.93 8.58 13.94
CA LYS A 209 -8.93 7.79 14.68
C LYS A 209 -9.25 6.54 13.87
N VAL A 210 -9.12 5.37 14.46
CA VAL A 210 -9.34 4.07 13.80
C VAL A 210 -10.41 3.28 14.55
N SER A 211 -11.37 2.69 13.83
CA SER A 211 -12.32 1.73 14.38
C SER A 211 -11.61 0.41 14.61
N LEU A 212 -11.71 -0.13 15.82
CA LEU A 212 -11.15 -1.42 16.19
C LEU A 212 -12.17 -2.56 16.13
N SER A 213 -13.43 -2.22 15.84
CA SER A 213 -14.53 -3.17 15.67
C SER A 213 -14.99 -3.20 14.22
N ALA A 214 -15.72 -4.25 13.83
CA ALA A 214 -16.33 -4.38 12.49
C ALA A 214 -17.40 -3.31 12.19
N GLY A 215 -17.69 -2.41 13.14
CA GLY A 215 -18.65 -1.32 13.00
C GLY A 215 -18.06 -0.07 12.36
N ALA A 216 -18.96 0.78 11.84
CA ALA A 216 -18.61 2.09 11.30
C ALA A 216 -17.99 2.97 12.39
N LEU A 217 -16.98 3.76 12.00
CA LEU A 217 -16.29 4.65 12.93
C LEU A 217 -17.26 5.71 13.47
N SER A 218 -17.22 5.94 14.79
CA SER A 218 -17.97 7.01 15.43
C SER A 218 -17.46 8.38 14.97
N SER A 219 -18.36 9.37 14.93
CA SER A 219 -17.97 10.74 14.59
C SER A 219 -16.84 11.23 15.49
N VAL A 220 -16.00 12.10 14.95
CA VAL A 220 -14.94 12.76 15.72
C VAL A 220 -15.57 13.75 16.70
N THR A 221 -15.11 13.68 17.94
CA THR A 221 -15.53 14.50 19.07
C THR A 221 -14.36 15.33 19.59
N ASN A 222 -14.64 16.32 20.44
CA ASN A 222 -13.58 17.09 21.11
C ASN A 222 -12.66 16.20 21.97
N LEU A 223 -13.22 15.14 22.57
CA LEU A 223 -12.45 14.17 23.34
C LEU A 223 -11.39 13.49 22.48
N ASP A 224 -11.69 13.17 21.21
CA ASP A 224 -10.71 12.55 20.32
C ASP A 224 -9.49 13.47 20.07
N TYR A 225 -9.73 14.79 19.95
CA TYR A 225 -8.65 15.77 19.81
C TYR A 225 -7.84 15.94 21.10
N ASP A 226 -8.49 15.89 22.26
CA ASP A 226 -7.80 15.96 23.55
C ASP A 226 -6.98 14.68 23.79
N VAL A 227 -7.50 13.50 23.45
CA VAL A 227 -6.76 12.22 23.48
C VAL A 227 -5.55 12.26 22.54
N LEU A 228 -5.71 12.79 21.31
CA LEU A 228 -4.59 12.95 20.38
C LEU A 228 -3.48 13.82 20.99
N HIS A 229 -3.85 14.97 21.56
CA HIS A 229 -2.90 15.88 22.16
C HIS A 229 -2.20 15.26 23.39
N LEU A 230 -2.94 14.55 24.25
CA LEU A 230 -2.38 13.84 25.39
C LEU A 230 -1.41 12.73 24.97
N THR A 231 -1.77 11.95 23.95
CA THR A 231 -0.93 10.87 23.42
C THR A 231 0.37 11.44 22.85
N TRP A 232 0.28 12.47 22.01
CA TRP A 232 1.45 13.19 21.50
C TRP A 232 2.33 13.78 22.61
N THR A 233 1.72 14.39 23.63
CA THR A 233 2.47 14.96 24.77
C THR A 233 3.25 13.87 25.50
N THR A 234 2.62 12.71 25.71
CA THR A 234 3.24 11.55 26.36
C THR A 234 4.42 11.04 25.55
N GLU A 235 4.26 10.89 24.23
CA GLU A 235 5.34 10.48 23.32
C GLU A 235 6.53 11.46 23.33
N LYS A 236 6.25 12.77 23.41
CA LYS A 236 7.28 13.82 23.48
C LYS A 236 8.03 13.79 24.81
N LEU A 237 7.32 13.60 25.93
CA LEU A 237 7.93 13.47 27.25
C LEU A 237 8.81 12.22 27.34
N GLN A 238 8.37 11.08 26.79
CA GLN A 238 9.17 9.86 26.74
C GLN A 238 10.48 10.08 25.97
N GLN A 239 10.43 10.74 24.80
CA GLN A 239 11.63 11.06 24.02
C GLN A 239 12.61 11.95 24.81
N GLN A 240 12.11 12.90 25.59
CA GLN A 240 12.95 13.75 26.44
C GLN A 240 13.60 12.97 27.58
N LEU A 241 12.87 12.02 28.17
CA LEU A 241 13.40 11.12 29.18
C LEU A 241 14.53 10.26 28.61
N ASP A 242 14.29 9.60 27.46
CA ASP A 242 15.29 8.75 26.81
C ASP A 242 16.59 9.51 26.45
N VAL A 243 16.48 10.78 26.06
CA VAL A 243 17.64 11.64 25.79
C VAL A 243 18.38 12.00 27.07
N THR A 244 17.65 12.18 28.18
CA THR A 244 18.24 12.52 29.48
C THR A 244 18.98 11.32 30.04
N ASP A 245 18.38 10.13 30.02
CA ASP A 245 18.99 8.89 30.52
C ASP A 245 20.31 8.58 29.78
N ARG A 246 20.32 8.70 28.45
CA ARG A 246 21.54 8.53 27.64
C ARG A 246 22.67 9.50 27.95
N ARG A 247 22.36 10.68 28.50
CA ARG A 247 23.37 11.67 28.92
C ARG A 247 23.96 11.34 30.29
N TYR A 248 23.25 10.58 31.12
CA TYR A 248 23.73 10.13 32.43
C TYR A 248 24.53 8.81 32.35
N GLU A 249 24.38 8.04 31.27
CA GLU A 249 25.16 6.81 31.01
C GLU A 249 26.54 7.06 30.34
N LEU A 250 26.87 8.31 30.02
CA LEU A 250 28.18 8.77 29.50
C LEU A 250 28.98 9.49 30.59
#